data_AF-A0A9D3X4U8-F1
#
_entry.id   AF-A0A9D3X4U8-F1
#
_cell.length_a   1.000
_cell.length_b   1.000
_cell.length_c   1.000
_cell.angle_alpha   90.00
_cell.angle_beta   90.00
_cell.angle_gamma   90.00
#
_symmetry.space_group_name_H-M   'P 1'
#
loop_
_entity.id
_entity.type
_entity.pdbx_description
1 polymer ?
#
loop_
_entity_poly.entity_id
_entity_poly.type
_entity_poly.pdbx_seq_one_letter_code
_entity_poly.pdbx_strand_id
1 'polypeptide(L)'
;MIGGLIVDIHGQMHPEQWIELGFTLSKASLNSGKFSASGSSIRYLANQAHSVSFETLLRGSRSLSKFIEDQDNNQYLCVPSPTNPKPKTGNYNGGYITKTFGSRTCVRQQLNIWKKSICFPGIGFQP
;
A
#
# COMPACT_ATOMS: atom_id res chain seq x y z
N MET A 1 12.68 13.28 -11.80
CA MET A 1 11.36 12.58 -11.86
C MET A 1 10.83 12.48 -10.45
N ILE A 2 9.56 12.85 -10.22
CA ILE A 2 8.93 12.84 -8.89
C ILE A 2 8.12 11.54 -8.75
N GLY A 3 8.54 10.64 -7.87
CA GLY A 3 7.77 9.48 -7.45
C GLY A 3 6.92 9.84 -6.23
N GLY A 4 5.65 9.45 -6.23
CA GLY A 4 4.75 9.60 -5.07
C GLY A 4 4.65 8.30 -4.28
N LEU A 5 4.45 8.41 -2.97
CA LEU A 5 4.07 7.29 -2.10
C LEU A 5 2.72 7.66 -1.47
N ILE A 6 1.72 6.81 -1.67
CA ILE A 6 0.45 6.87 -0.95
C ILE A 6 0.35 5.62 -0.11
N VAL A 7 0.18 5.82 1.19
CA VAL A 7 -0.06 4.76 2.16
C VAL A 7 -1.47 4.94 2.70
N ASP A 8 -2.28 3.90 2.57
CA ASP A 8 -3.59 3.80 3.20
C ASP A 8 -3.40 3.00 4.49
N ILE A 9 -3.56 3.67 5.63
CA ILE A 9 -3.41 3.09 6.97
C ILE A 9 -4.74 3.27 7.67
N HIS A 10 -5.33 2.17 8.11
CA HIS A 10 -6.54 2.19 8.91
C HIS A 10 -6.42 1.18 10.05
N GLY A 11 -6.93 1.56 11.22
CA GLY A 11 -7.20 0.61 12.29
C GLY A 11 -8.39 -0.27 11.93
N GLN A 12 -8.58 -1.36 12.67
CA GLN A 12 -9.71 -2.27 12.49
C GLN A 12 -10.48 -2.47 13.81
N MET A 13 -11.77 -2.78 13.69
CA MET A 13 -12.64 -3.20 14.81
C MET A 13 -12.78 -4.74 14.85
N HIS A 14 -11.79 -5.46 14.31
CA HIS A 14 -11.77 -6.92 14.30
C HIS A 14 -10.90 -7.45 15.45
N PRO A 15 -11.18 -8.65 15.99
CA PRO A 15 -10.52 -9.19 17.18
C PRO A 15 -9.00 -9.20 17.11
N GLU A 16 -8.43 -9.22 15.90
CA GLU A 16 -6.99 -9.32 15.70
C GLU A 16 -6.24 -7.99 15.95
N GLN A 17 -6.95 -6.85 15.98
CA GLN A 17 -6.40 -5.52 16.31
C GLN A 17 -5.11 -5.12 15.56
N TRP A 18 -4.97 -5.53 14.30
CA TRP A 18 -3.85 -5.17 13.45
C TRP A 18 -4.01 -3.79 12.81
N ILE A 19 -2.88 -3.14 12.55
CA ILE A 19 -2.76 -2.11 11.54
C ILE A 19 -2.59 -2.82 10.20
N GLU A 20 -3.56 -2.66 9.30
CA GLU A 20 -3.50 -3.22 7.96
C GLU A 20 -2.77 -2.26 7.00
N LEU A 21 -1.73 -2.74 6.32
CA LEU A 21 -1.01 -1.95 5.31
C LEU A 21 -1.46 -2.32 3.89
N GLY A 22 -2.38 -1.53 3.34
CA GLY A 22 -3.04 -1.81 2.06
C GLY A 22 -2.19 -1.59 0.81
N PHE A 23 -1.36 -2.57 0.41
CA PHE A 23 -0.52 -2.50 -0.81
C PHE A 23 -1.20 -2.99 -2.11
N THR A 24 -2.52 -3.04 -2.18
CA THR A 24 -3.33 -3.71 -3.24
C THR A 24 -3.12 -5.23 -3.37
N LEU A 25 -2.36 -5.84 -2.46
CA LEU A 25 -2.23 -7.28 -2.38
C LEU A 25 -3.48 -7.88 -1.74
N SER A 26 -3.92 -9.04 -2.22
CA SER A 26 -5.08 -9.73 -1.64
C SER A 26 -4.66 -10.61 -0.47
N LYS A 27 -5.58 -10.84 0.47
CA LYS A 27 -5.43 -11.85 1.52
C LYS A 27 -4.95 -13.20 0.96
N ALA A 28 -5.56 -13.66 -0.13
CA ALA A 28 -5.20 -14.92 -0.77
C ALA A 28 -3.75 -14.93 -1.28
N SER A 29 -3.29 -13.84 -1.91
CA SER A 29 -1.91 -13.73 -2.38
C SER A 29 -0.90 -13.72 -1.22
N LEU A 30 -1.18 -12.96 -0.15
CA LEU A 30 -0.32 -12.90 1.03
C LEU A 30 -0.26 -14.25 1.76
N ASN A 31 -1.40 -14.93 1.88
CA ASN A 31 -1.49 -16.22 2.56
C ASN A 31 -0.76 -17.35 1.82
N SER A 32 -0.88 -17.36 0.50
CA SER A 32 -0.23 -18.35 -0.37
C SER A 32 1.25 -18.07 -0.60
N GLY A 33 1.74 -16.88 -0.24
CA GLY A 33 3.10 -16.44 -0.56
C GLY A 33 3.32 -16.11 -2.04
N LYS A 34 2.27 -16.19 -2.87
CA LYS A 34 2.33 -15.91 -4.30
C LYS A 34 1.94 -14.46 -4.57
N PHE A 35 2.89 -13.55 -4.38
CA PHE A 35 2.72 -12.12 -4.66
C PHE A 35 3.98 -11.55 -5.30
N SER A 36 3.85 -10.40 -5.98
CA SER A 36 4.98 -9.69 -6.56
C SER A 36 4.69 -8.21 -6.66
N ALA A 37 5.73 -7.42 -6.94
CA ALA A 37 5.63 -5.97 -7.10
C ALA A 37 4.60 -5.59 -8.18
N SER A 38 4.41 -6.43 -9.21
CA SER A 38 3.50 -6.15 -10.33
C SER A 38 2.05 -5.93 -9.90
N GLY A 39 1.60 -6.64 -8.86
CA GLY A 39 0.25 -6.55 -8.31
C GLY A 39 0.07 -5.48 -7.23
N SER A 40 1.12 -4.70 -6.92
CA SER A 40 1.14 -3.80 -5.78
C SER A 40 1.03 -2.32 -6.14
N SER A 41 0.48 -1.51 -5.23
CA SER A 41 0.50 -0.05 -5.33
C SER A 41 1.90 0.57 -5.24
N ILE A 42 2.88 -0.14 -4.67
CA ILE A 42 4.28 0.32 -4.54
C ILE A 42 5.21 -0.26 -5.63
N ARG A 43 4.64 -0.81 -6.71
CA ARG A 43 5.38 -1.43 -7.84
C ARG A 43 6.57 -0.61 -8.32
N TYR A 44 6.33 0.68 -8.58
CA TYR A 44 7.35 1.55 -9.13
C TYR A 44 8.52 1.72 -8.16
N LEU A 45 8.22 1.98 -6.88
CA LEU A 45 9.24 2.11 -5.82
C LEU A 45 10.03 0.82 -5.66
N ALA A 46 9.36 -0.33 -5.68
CA ALA A 46 10.02 -1.64 -5.63
C ALA A 46 10.99 -1.84 -6.80
N ASN A 47 10.65 -1.39 -8.00
CA ASN A 47 11.53 -1.47 -9.17
C ASN A 47 12.75 -0.52 -9.09
N GLN A 48 12.71 0.52 -8.25
CA GLN A 48 13.87 1.39 -8.01
C GLN A 48 14.82 0.81 -6.93
N ALA A 49 14.30 -0.08 -6.08
CA ALA A 49 15.07 -0.73 -5.03
C ALA A 49 15.79 -1.99 -5.56
N HIS A 50 16.70 -1.82 -6.52
CA HIS A 50 17.34 -2.90 -7.28
C HIS A 50 17.98 -4.02 -6.45
N SER A 51 18.45 -3.71 -5.23
CA SER A 51 19.14 -4.66 -4.35
C SER A 51 18.27 -5.23 -3.24
N VAL A 52 16.96 -4.94 -3.23
CA VAL A 52 16.05 -5.35 -2.15
C VAL A 52 14.88 -6.13 -2.74
N SER A 53 14.63 -7.33 -2.22
CA SER A 53 13.49 -8.12 -2.67
C SER A 53 12.17 -7.42 -2.33
N PHE A 54 11.15 -7.63 -3.17
CA PHE A 54 9.82 -7.05 -2.92
C PHE A 54 9.24 -7.50 -1.57
N GLU A 55 9.48 -8.76 -1.19
CA GLU A 55 9.05 -9.27 0.11
C GLU A 55 9.75 -8.55 1.28
N THR A 56 11.04 -8.25 1.15
CA THR A 56 11.80 -7.48 2.15
C THR A 56 11.24 -6.07 2.30
N LEU A 57 10.79 -5.44 1.21
CA LEU A 57 10.14 -4.12 1.26
C LEU A 57 8.80 -4.17 2.00
N LEU A 58 8.00 -5.22 1.76
CA LEU A 58 6.69 -5.39 2.37
C LEU A 58 6.77 -5.68 3.86
N ARG A 59 7.63 -6.63 4.24
CA ARG A 59 7.58 -7.27 5.57
C ARG A 59 8.96 -7.68 6.12
N GLY A 60 10.04 -7.08 5.62
CA GLY A 60 11.39 -7.29 6.14
C GLY A 60 11.71 -6.42 7.36
N SER A 61 12.89 -6.58 7.95
CA SER A 61 13.33 -5.87 9.15
C SER A 61 13.44 -4.34 9.01
N ARG A 62 13.40 -3.83 7.77
CA ARG A 62 13.40 -2.38 7.45
C ARG A 62 12.14 -1.95 6.70
N SER A 63 11.06 -2.73 6.83
CA SER A 63 9.76 -2.42 6.22
C SER A 63 8.99 -1.37 7.03
N LEU A 64 8.03 -0.70 6.39
CA LEU A 64 7.14 0.25 7.06
C LEU A 64 6.42 -0.38 8.25
N SER A 65 5.93 -1.61 8.10
CA SER A 65 5.32 -2.37 9.19
C SER A 65 6.27 -2.56 10.37
N LYS A 66 7.55 -2.86 10.11
CA LYS A 66 8.52 -3.04 11.20
C LYS A 66 8.79 -1.74 11.93
N PHE A 67 8.89 -0.62 11.19
CA PHE A 67 9.02 0.69 11.82
C PHE A 67 7.83 1.05 12.72
N ILE A 68 6.61 0.70 12.32
CA ILE A 68 5.41 0.91 13.15
C ILE A 68 5.41 -0.02 14.37
N GLU A 69 5.74 -1.30 14.18
CA GLU A 69 5.86 -2.27 15.27
C GLU A 69 6.90 -1.83 16.30
N ASP A 70 8.04 -1.27 15.90
CA ASP A 70 9.09 -0.83 16.83
C ASP A 70 8.71 0.42 17.64
N GLN A 71 7.55 1.04 17.37
CA GLN A 71 7.06 2.16 18.17
C GLN A 71 6.42 1.69 19.48
N ASP A 72 6.47 2.57 20.48
CA ASP A 72 5.76 2.43 21.76
C ASP A 72 5.87 1.03 22.40
N ASN A 73 7.11 0.54 22.57
CA ASN A 73 7.41 -0.76 23.20
C ASN A 73 6.76 -1.98 22.52
N ASN A 74 6.66 -1.99 21.19
CA ASN A 74 6.04 -3.08 20.43
C ASN A 74 4.55 -3.28 20.69
N GLN A 75 3.83 -2.20 21.01
CA GLN A 75 2.39 -2.26 21.25
C GLN A 75 1.56 -2.38 19.96
N TYR A 76 2.11 -1.99 18.81
CA TYR A 76 1.39 -2.05 17.55
C TYR A 76 1.67 -3.36 16.81
N LEU A 77 0.62 -4.04 16.37
CA LEU A 77 0.71 -5.21 15.50
C LEU A 77 0.37 -4.79 14.07
N CYS A 78 1.21 -5.13 13.10
CA CYS A 78 0.97 -4.80 11.70
C CYS A 78 0.71 -6.04 10.85
N VAL A 79 0.03 -5.89 9.72
CA VAL A 79 -0.03 -6.93 8.68
C VAL A 79 0.02 -6.31 7.28
N PRO A 80 0.89 -6.81 6.37
CA PRO A 80 1.96 -7.78 6.60
C PRO A 80 3.16 -7.15 7.35
N SER A 81 3.85 -7.93 8.19
CA SER A 81 5.07 -7.53 8.91
C SER A 81 6.05 -8.70 9.13
N PRO A 82 7.27 -8.47 9.65
CA PRO A 82 8.19 -9.57 9.96
C PRO A 82 7.63 -10.55 11.00
N THR A 83 6.91 -10.04 11.99
CA THR A 83 6.35 -10.82 13.10
C THR A 83 4.97 -11.39 12.73
N ASN A 84 4.23 -10.72 11.86
CA ASN A 84 2.92 -11.12 11.36
C ASN A 84 2.85 -11.05 9.81
N PRO A 85 3.44 -12.03 9.12
CA PRO A 85 3.70 -11.96 7.67
C PRO A 85 2.47 -12.02 6.77
N LYS A 86 1.32 -12.47 7.28
CA LYS A 86 0.11 -12.71 6.49
C LYS A 86 -1.15 -12.72 7.36
N PRO A 87 -2.30 -12.31 6.82
CA PRO A 87 -3.54 -12.17 7.58
C PRO A 87 -4.22 -13.49 7.99
N LYS A 88 -3.81 -14.65 7.44
CA LYS A 88 -4.39 -15.97 7.73
C LYS A 88 -5.92 -15.95 7.54
N THR A 89 -6.69 -16.23 8.58
CA THR A 89 -8.16 -16.20 8.57
C THR A 89 -8.73 -14.80 8.74
N GLY A 90 -7.94 -13.85 9.26
CA GLY A 90 -8.37 -12.50 9.60
C GLY A 90 -8.88 -11.70 8.39
N ASN A 91 -9.60 -10.64 8.69
CA ASN A 91 -9.99 -9.67 7.67
C ASN A 91 -8.76 -8.88 7.23
N TYR A 92 -8.71 -8.59 5.93
CA TYR A 92 -7.61 -7.84 5.34
C TYR A 92 -8.09 -7.24 4.03
N ASN A 93 -8.23 -5.92 4.02
CA ASN A 93 -8.72 -5.16 2.88
C ASN A 93 -7.57 -4.33 2.31
N GLY A 94 -6.93 -4.85 1.26
CA GLY A 94 -5.74 -4.27 0.64
C GLY A 94 -5.91 -2.93 -0.09
N GLY A 95 -6.89 -2.10 0.23
CA GLY A 95 -6.96 -0.70 -0.23
C GLY A 95 -7.70 -0.49 -1.54
N TYR A 96 -8.99 -0.11 -1.45
CA TYR A 96 -9.72 0.50 -2.56
C TYR A 96 -9.09 1.84 -2.98
N ILE A 97 -8.54 2.59 -2.01
CA ILE A 97 -7.90 3.89 -2.24
C ILE A 97 -6.56 3.72 -2.98
N THR A 98 -5.72 2.74 -2.60
CA THR A 98 -4.44 2.51 -3.26
C THR A 98 -4.57 1.90 -4.67
N LYS A 99 -5.71 1.23 -4.96
CA LYS A 99 -6.07 0.80 -6.33
C LYS A 99 -6.29 1.99 -7.27
N THR A 100 -6.76 3.12 -6.74
CA THR A 100 -7.16 4.30 -7.53
C THR A 100 -6.09 5.39 -7.57
N PHE A 101 -5.35 5.60 -6.46
CA PHE A 101 -4.42 6.74 -6.33
C PHE A 101 -2.95 6.37 -6.12
N GLY A 102 -2.58 5.10 -5.97
CA GLY A 102 -1.18 4.69 -5.73
C GLY A 102 -0.22 4.96 -6.90
N SER A 103 1.09 4.80 -6.66
CA SER A 103 2.16 5.01 -7.65
C SER A 103 2.35 3.82 -8.60
N ARG A 104 1.24 3.17 -8.95
CA ARG A 104 1.22 2.05 -9.91
C ARG A 104 1.77 2.50 -11.28
N THR A 105 1.59 3.76 -11.64
CA THR A 105 2.03 4.35 -12.91
C THR A 105 2.92 5.58 -12.68
N CYS A 106 3.85 5.87 -13.59
CA CYS A 106 4.56 7.15 -13.61
C CYS A 106 3.56 8.31 -13.80
N VAL A 107 3.81 9.48 -13.17
CA VAL A 107 2.93 10.67 -13.16
C VAL A 107 2.39 11.05 -14.55
N ARG A 108 3.17 10.80 -15.62
CA ARG A 108 2.76 11.10 -17.01
C ARG A 108 1.53 10.31 -17.48
N GLN A 109 1.25 9.13 -16.92
CA GLN A 109 0.05 8.34 -17.22
C GLN A 109 -1.13 8.72 -16.30
N GLN A 110 -0.85 9.22 -15.09
CA GLN A 110 -1.89 9.56 -14.10
C GLN A 110 -2.55 10.92 -14.36
N LEU A 111 -1.84 11.85 -15.01
CA LEU A 111 -2.39 13.15 -15.46
C LEU A 111 -3.58 13.01 -16.42
N ASN A 112 -3.64 11.93 -17.22
CA ASN A 112 -4.78 11.67 -18.11
C ASN A 112 -6.03 11.16 -17.37
N ILE A 113 -5.85 10.56 -16.18
CA ILE A 113 -6.96 10.15 -15.31
C ILE A 113 -7.48 11.37 -14.53
N TRP A 114 -6.58 12.24 -14.05
CA TRP A 114 -6.93 13.50 -13.39
C TRP A 114 -7.72 14.47 -14.29
N LYS A 115 -7.42 14.51 -15.60
CA LYS A 115 -8.22 15.31 -16.55
C LYS A 115 -9.65 14.80 -16.76
N LYS A 116 -9.92 13.51 -16.55
CA LYS A 116 -11.29 12.95 -16.69
C LYS A 116 -12.13 13.08 -15.43
N SER A 117 -11.51 13.20 -14.25
CA SER A 117 -12.23 13.27 -12.97
C SER A 117 -12.51 14.69 -12.46
N ILE A 118 -12.05 15.74 -13.16
CA ILE A 118 -12.28 17.15 -12.80
C ILE A 118 -13.35 17.85 -13.66
N CYS A 119 -14.07 17.13 -14.53
CA CYS A 119 -15.29 17.68 -15.12
C CYS A 119 -16.45 17.67 -14.10
N PHE A 120 -16.41 18.58 -13.13
CA PHE A 120 -17.65 19.14 -12.59
C PHE A 120 -18.26 20.04 -13.67
N PRO A 121 -19.54 19.88 -14.03
CA PRO A 121 -20.18 20.81 -14.94
C PRO A 121 -20.40 22.12 -14.18
N GLY A 122 -19.69 23.16 -14.61
CA GLY A 122 -20.11 24.54 -14.40
C GLY A 122 -19.69 25.18 -13.08
N ILE A 123 -18.43 25.62 -12.98
CA ILE A 123 -18.12 26.97 -12.47
C ILE A 123 -16.95 27.48 -13.31
N GLY A 124 -17.24 28.41 -14.23
CA GLY A 124 -16.20 29.08 -15.00
C GLY A 124 -15.47 30.08 -14.12
N PHE A 125 -14.14 30.09 -14.19
CA PHE A 125 -13.34 31.25 -13.80
C PHE A 125 -12.94 31.99 -15.07
N GLN A 126 -13.44 33.21 -15.22
CA GLN A 126 -12.92 34.21 -16.15
C GLN A 126 -11.68 34.90 -15.53
N PRO A 127 -10.80 35.45 -16.38
CA PRO A 127 -9.34 35.50 -16.15
C PRO A 127 -8.89 36.35 -14.96
#